data_AF-A0A6I3H8X3-F1
#
_entry.id   AF-A0A6I3H8X3-F1
#
_cell.length_a   1.000
_cell.length_b   1.000
_cell.length_c   1.000
_cell.angle_alpha   90.00
_cell.angle_beta   90.00
_cell.angle_gamma   90.00
#
_symmetry.space_group_name_H-M   'P 1'
#
loop_
_entity.id
_entity.type
_entity.pdbx_description
1 polymer ?
#
loop_
_entity_poly.entity_id
_entity_poly.type
_entity_poly.pdbx_seq_one_letter_code
_entity_poly.pdbx_strand_id
1 'polypeptide(L)' 'MSTEFRSRFPVGTTMSFAQYMDIALYDESIGFYATTGRAGRRGDFLTSPEVGPLFGA' A
#
# COMPACT_ATOMS: atom_id res chain seq x y z
N MET A 1 9.69 4.89 -3.59
CA MET A 1 9.30 5.92 -2.61
C MET A 1 9.06 7.22 -3.37
N SER A 2 7.85 7.79 -3.30
CA SER A 2 7.48 8.99 -4.06
C SER A 2 8.29 10.22 -3.62
N THR A 3 8.40 11.22 -4.51
CA THR A 3 9.02 12.52 -4.19
C THR A 3 8.30 13.21 -3.04
N GLU A 4 6.97 13.08 -2.98
CA GLU A 4 6.11 13.62 -1.91
C GLU A 4 6.37 12.96 -0.56
N PHE A 5 6.63 11.65 -0.51
CA PHE A 5 7.03 11.00 0.73
C PHE A 5 8.33 11.62 1.29
N ARG A 6 9.32 11.87 0.43
CA ARG A 6 10.61 12.44 0.85
C ARG A 6 10.52 13.90 1.29
N SER A 7 9.60 14.68 0.74
CA SER A 7 9.38 16.07 1.21
C SER A 7 8.69 16.10 2.57
N ARG A 8 7.77 15.17 2.84
CA ARG A 8 7.05 15.07 4.12
C ARG A 8 7.90 14.45 5.24
N PHE A 9 8.81 13.53 4.89
CA PHE A 9 9.71 12.85 5.83
C PHE A 9 11.17 12.99 5.38
N PRO A 10 11.84 14.11 5.72
CA PRO A 10 13.22 14.37 5.33
C PRO A 10 14.22 13.41 5.99
N VAL A 11 15.43 13.36 5.44
CA VAL A 11 16.54 12.57 5.98
C VAL A 11 16.77 12.92 7.45
N GLY A 12 16.89 11.91 8.30
CA GLY A 12 17.02 12.06 9.76
C GLY A 12 15.71 11.94 10.52
N THR A 13 14.56 11.94 9.84
CA THR A 13 13.28 11.58 10.46
C THR A 13 13.36 10.15 10.99
N THR A 14 13.19 9.99 12.31
CA THR A 14 13.13 8.68 12.95
C THR A 14 11.69 8.26 13.09
N MET A 15 11.38 7.04 12.69
CA MET A 15 10.07 6.44 12.80
C MET A 15 10.22 4.95 13.07
N SER A 16 9.31 4.40 13.86
CA SER A 16 9.19 2.95 14.00
C SER A 16 8.82 2.34 12.64
N PHE A 17 9.14 1.06 12.47
CA PHE A 17 8.72 0.34 11.27
C PHE A 17 7.19 0.33 11.12
N ALA A 18 6.44 0.24 12.23
CA ALA A 18 4.99 0.30 12.21
C ALA A 18 4.47 1.63 11.66
N GLN A 19 5.04 2.77 12.09
CA GLN A 19 4.68 4.08 11.56
C GLN A 19 5.02 4.22 10.07
N TYR A 20 6.19 3.72 9.67
CA TYR A 20 6.58 3.73 8.26
C TYR A 20 5.58 2.94 7.40
N MET A 21 5.19 1.73 7.84
CA MET A 21 4.24 0.88 7.14
C MET A 21 2.84 1.48 7.09
N ASP A 22 2.42 2.14 8.17
CA ASP A 22 1.12 2.84 8.22
C ASP A 22 1.04 3.92 7.12
N ILE A 23 2.07 4.77 7.03
CA ILE A 23 2.15 5.81 6.00
C ILE A 23 2.25 5.19 4.60
N ALA A 24 3.18 4.24 4.41
CA ALA A 24 3.44 3.66 3.10
C ALA A 24 2.23 2.89 2.54
N LEU A 25 1.37 2.36 3.40
CA LEU A 25 0.20 1.57 2.98
C LEU A 25 -1.09 2.40 2.95
N TYR A 26 -1.32 3.31 3.88
CA TYR A 26 -2.65 3.88 4.13
C TYR A 26 -2.75 5.40 4.06
N ASP A 27 -1.64 6.15 3.93
CA ASP A 27 -1.74 7.60 3.77
C ASP A 27 -2.59 7.97 2.54
N GLU A 28 -3.47 8.95 2.68
CA GLU A 28 -4.47 9.29 1.66
C GLU A 28 -3.86 9.76 0.32
N SER A 29 -2.69 10.41 0.34
CA SER A 29 -2.08 10.97 -0.87
C SER A 29 -0.96 10.10 -1.45
N ILE A 30 -0.25 9.33 -0.62
CA ILE A 30 0.92 8.54 -1.05
C ILE A 30 0.85 7.05 -0.70
N GLY A 31 -0.14 6.62 0.09
CA GLY A 31 -0.29 5.25 0.55
C GLY A 31 -0.68 4.31 -0.57
N PHE A 32 -0.06 3.12 -0.58
CA PHE A 32 -0.29 2.11 -1.62
C PHE A 32 -1.78 1.78 -1.78
N TYR A 33 -2.49 1.45 -0.69
CA TYR A 33 -3.91 1.06 -0.77
C TYR A 33 -4.88 2.24 -1.01
N ALA A 34 -4.44 3.48 -0.78
CA ALA A 34 -5.26 4.66 -1.01
C ALA A 34 -5.20 5.16 -2.46
N THR A 35 -4.08 4.95 -3.15
CA THR A 35 -3.79 5.65 -4.42
C THR A 35 -3.71 4.71 -5.62
N THR A 36 -2.76 3.76 -5.61
CA THR A 36 -2.41 2.98 -6.81
C THR A 36 -2.61 1.47 -6.63
N GLY A 37 -2.36 0.97 -5.44
CA GLY A 37 -2.24 -0.45 -5.12
C GLY A 37 -3.57 -1.16 -5.12
N ARG A 38 -3.67 -2.26 -5.86
CA ARG A 38 -4.95 -2.98 -6.05
C ARG A 38 -4.75 -4.48 -6.07
N ALA A 39 -5.65 -5.19 -5.40
CA ALA A 39 -5.85 -6.62 -5.64
C ALA A 39 -6.61 -6.83 -6.96
N GLY A 40 -6.39 -7.97 -7.62
CA GLY A 40 -7.15 -8.33 -8.82
C GLY A 40 -6.32 -9.02 -9.88
N ARG A 41 -6.98 -9.65 -10.87
CA ARG A 41 -6.32 -10.20 -12.07
C ARG A 41 -5.53 -9.18 -12.89
N ARG A 42 -5.81 -7.89 -12.70
CA ARG A 42 -5.09 -6.76 -13.31
C ARG A 42 -4.45 -5.86 -12.24
N GLY A 43 -4.43 -6.31 -11.00
CA GLY A 43 -3.82 -5.62 -9.88
C GLY A 43 -2.40 -6.12 -9.64
N ASP A 44 -1.82 -5.66 -8.54
CA ASP A 44 -0.44 -5.98 -8.14
C ASP A 44 -0.33 -7.38 -7.53
N PHE A 45 -1.43 -7.92 -7.04
CA PHE A 45 -1.51 -9.26 -6.45
C PHE A 45 -2.89 -9.88 -6.63
N LEU A 46 -2.93 -11.21 -6.61
CA LEU A 46 -4.16 -11.99 -6.55
C LEU A 46 -4.54 -12.26 -5.09
N THR A 47 -5.83 -12.28 -4.80
CA THR A 47 -6.35 -12.88 -3.58
C THR A 47 -7.19 -14.11 -3.93
N SER A 48 -7.67 -14.84 -2.92
CA SER A 48 -8.39 -16.10 -3.15
C SER A 48 -9.70 -15.95 -3.94
N PRO A 49 -10.51 -14.89 -3.77
CA PRO A 49 -11.67 -14.62 -4.64
C PRO A 49 -11.32 -14.54 -6.14
N GLU A 50 -10.12 -14.09 -6.51
CA GLU A 50 -9.70 -13.96 -7.91
C GLU A 50 -9.24 -15.27 -8.55
N VAL A 51 -8.94 -16.30 -7.74
CA VAL A 51 -8.48 -17.61 -8.25
C VAL A 51 -9.64 -18.37 -8.88
N GLY A 52 -10.81 -18.39 -8.24
CA GLY A 52 -11.98 -19.08 -8.76
C GLY A 52 -13.22 -19.01 -7.87
N PRO A 53 -14.40 -19.39 -8.41
CA PRO A 53 -15.71 -19.19 -7.78
C PRO A 53 -15.96 -20.09 -6.56
N LEU A 54 -15.07 -21.04 -6.27
CA LEU A 54 -15.20 -21.93 -5.11
C LEU A 54 -14.76 -21.27 -3.80
N PHE A 55 -14.05 -20.14 -3.87
CA PHE A 55 -13.68 -19.42 -2.67
C PHE A 55 -14.89 -18.67 -2.10
N GLY A 56 -15.35 -19.05 -0.90
CA GLY A 56 -16.49 -18.42 -0.21
C GLY A 56 -17.87 -19.04 -0.48
N ALA A 57 -17.92 -20.17 -1.20
CA ALA A 57 -19.12 -20.97 -1.43
C ALA A 57 -19.59 -21.75 -0.18
#